data_AF-G4YKP2-F1
#
_entry.id   AF-G4YKP2-F1
#
_cell.length_a   1.000
_cell.length_b   1.000
_cell.length_c   1.000
_cell.angle_alpha   90.00
_cell.angle_beta   90.00
_cell.angle_gamma   90.00
#
_symmetry.space_group_name_H-M   'P 1'
#
loop_
_entity.id
_entity.type
_entity.pdbx_description
1 polymer ?
#
loop_
_entity_poly.entity_id
_entity_poly.type
_entity_poly.pdbx_seq_one_letter_code
_entity_poly.pdbx_strand_id
1 'polypeptide(L)'
;MAELEVWAQIVNAASPQVESISQQKPPHIVIWKCLARKWNGIQVESQGAYSIEHLESLNLYCKTTSRRRAVLVCLLTPVPALLTALLMECLPLRPPSDGWRANYVFWLRLLSVQLTLGFIVNSQLSRFIPGLNVTIRKRMAIAAGASTSFVGTCLIAASAVGFPVPLMMQFAPIPIGIFTSLMIFLVLGSVLYAKDSPLRPHADRYNRFFLSFLTLCGTFPVYKLLFEHIPVGFRGVAVVILPIWKFAAKRFTVSSTRNLEDVMPLLVALSVDFMSTLFISACMSATRSVSLTLLFIAVNILQSLVEFRAMRANGKTYWTSDETLKHLSERNPARRTLPIY
;
A
#
# COMPACT_ATOMS: atom_id res chain seq x y z
N MET A 1 47.82 -13.83 63.19
CA MET A 1 47.17 -13.38 61.95
C MET A 1 48.17 -13.35 60.79
N ALA A 2 48.78 -14.49 60.47
CA ALA A 2 49.65 -14.65 59.28
C ALA A 2 49.47 -16.03 58.62
N GLU A 3 48.75 -16.98 59.24
CA GLU A 3 48.50 -18.30 58.65
C GLU A 3 47.15 -18.44 57.94
N LEU A 4 46.26 -17.44 58.04
CA LEU A 4 44.95 -17.47 57.34
C LEU A 4 45.02 -16.90 55.90
N GLU A 5 46.08 -16.15 55.55
CA GLU A 5 46.23 -15.58 54.21
C GLU A 5 46.91 -16.53 53.21
N VAL A 6 47.73 -17.47 53.69
CA VAL A 6 48.43 -18.45 52.83
C VAL A 6 47.45 -19.51 52.28
N TRP A 7 46.42 -19.89 53.06
CA TRP A 7 45.41 -20.84 52.61
C TRP A 7 44.39 -20.24 51.61
N ALA A 8 44.20 -18.92 51.62
CA ALA A 8 43.30 -18.23 50.69
C ALA A 8 43.91 -18.07 49.28
N GLN A 9 45.24 -18.04 49.15
CA GLN A 9 45.91 -17.96 47.84
C GLN A 9 46.04 -19.31 47.14
N ILE A 10 46.18 -20.41 47.88
CA ILE A 10 46.32 -21.76 47.29
C ILE A 10 44.98 -22.28 46.75
N VAL A 11 43.85 -21.95 47.40
CA VAL A 11 42.51 -22.38 46.94
C VAL A 11 42.06 -21.64 45.67
N ASN A 12 42.52 -20.39 45.47
CA ASN A 12 42.19 -19.60 44.27
C ASN A 12 43.03 -19.95 43.03
N ALA A 13 44.11 -20.74 43.17
CA ALA A 13 44.97 -21.16 42.06
C ALA A 13 44.57 -22.52 41.44
N ALA A 14 43.57 -23.22 42.02
CA ALA A 14 43.24 -24.60 41.65
C ALA A 14 41.77 -24.84 41.24
N SER A 15 41.05 -23.81 40.77
CA SER A 15 39.74 -24.00 40.12
C SER A 15 39.88 -23.88 38.59
N PRO A 16 39.60 -24.94 37.81
CA PRO A 16 39.61 -24.83 36.36
C PRO A 16 38.55 -23.82 35.91
N GLN A 17 38.97 -22.89 35.06
CA GLN A 17 38.07 -22.03 34.30
C GLN A 17 37.08 -22.93 33.54
N VAL A 18 35.87 -23.06 34.07
CA VAL A 18 34.74 -23.53 33.29
C VAL A 18 34.48 -22.43 32.28
N GLU A 19 35.11 -22.56 31.11
CA GLU A 19 34.67 -21.90 29.90
C GLU A 19 33.15 -21.99 29.85
N SER A 20 32.49 -20.86 30.03
CA SER A 20 31.08 -20.74 29.75
C SER A 20 30.92 -21.10 28.27
N ILE A 21 30.52 -22.35 28.01
CA ILE A 21 30.07 -22.79 26.70
C ILE A 21 29.01 -21.78 26.30
N SER A 22 29.43 -20.88 25.41
CA SER A 22 28.57 -19.89 24.84
C SER A 22 27.34 -20.63 24.31
N GLN A 23 26.17 -20.37 24.87
CA GLN A 23 24.93 -20.64 24.17
C GLN A 23 24.88 -19.68 22.97
N GLN A 24 25.72 -19.95 21.96
CA GLN A 24 25.57 -19.44 20.61
C GLN A 24 24.27 -20.04 20.10
N LYS A 25 23.18 -19.32 20.38
CA LYS A 25 21.89 -19.53 19.75
C LYS A 25 22.15 -19.55 18.24
N PRO A 26 21.83 -20.63 17.51
CA PRO A 26 22.32 -20.81 16.15
C PRO A 26 21.93 -19.59 15.30
N PRO A 27 22.83 -19.12 14.40
CA PRO A 27 22.66 -17.86 13.68
C PRO A 27 21.33 -17.82 12.92
N HIS A 28 20.84 -18.97 12.46
CA HIS A 28 19.51 -19.10 11.87
C HIS A 28 18.38 -18.64 12.80
N ILE A 29 18.36 -19.00 14.09
CA ILE A 29 17.28 -18.60 15.01
C ILE A 29 17.28 -17.09 15.26
N VAL A 30 18.47 -16.47 15.30
CA VAL A 30 18.60 -15.02 15.46
C VAL A 30 18.17 -14.29 14.19
N ILE A 31 18.58 -14.77 13.02
CA ILE A 31 18.18 -14.25 11.71
C ILE A 31 16.68 -14.43 11.50
N TRP A 32 16.10 -15.58 11.82
CA TRP A 32 14.66 -15.85 11.77
C TRP A 32 13.88 -14.96 12.73
N LYS A 33 14.37 -14.72 13.96
CA LYS A 33 13.73 -13.78 14.89
C LYS A 33 13.87 -12.33 14.48
N CYS A 34 14.97 -11.96 13.81
CA CYS A 34 15.19 -10.62 13.27
C CYS A 34 14.29 -10.40 12.06
N LEU A 35 14.23 -11.36 11.14
CA LEU A 35 13.30 -11.40 10.01
C LEU A 35 11.86 -11.41 10.49
N ALA A 36 11.51 -12.20 11.50
CA ALA A 36 10.16 -12.23 12.06
C ALA A 36 9.79 -10.92 12.78
N ARG A 37 10.72 -10.27 13.50
CA ARG A 37 10.48 -8.93 14.07
C ARG A 37 10.37 -7.87 12.99
N LYS A 38 11.18 -7.95 11.94
CA LYS A 38 11.15 -7.02 10.80
C LYS A 38 9.88 -7.24 9.97
N TRP A 39 9.44 -8.49 9.83
CA TRP A 39 8.17 -8.92 9.22
C TRP A 39 6.99 -8.39 10.02
N ASN A 40 6.97 -8.65 11.34
CA ASN A 40 5.95 -8.14 12.26
C ASN A 40 6.01 -6.62 12.41
N GLY A 41 7.13 -5.96 12.17
CA GLY A 41 7.23 -4.50 12.18
C GLY A 41 6.77 -3.84 10.88
N ILE A 42 6.65 -4.60 9.79
CA ILE A 42 6.28 -4.08 8.45
C ILE A 42 4.83 -4.43 8.10
N GLN A 43 4.26 -5.43 8.77
CA GLN A 43 2.88 -5.80 8.57
C GLN A 43 1.95 -4.64 8.98
N VAL A 44 1.22 -4.09 8.01
CA VAL A 44 0.26 -2.99 8.23
C VAL A 44 -0.71 -3.34 9.36
N GLU A 45 -1.04 -4.62 9.49
CA GLU A 45 -1.98 -5.18 10.45
C GLU A 45 -1.44 -5.25 11.90
N SER A 46 -0.14 -5.05 12.13
CA SER A 46 0.48 -5.00 13.47
C SER A 46 0.87 -3.58 13.90
N GLN A 47 0.87 -2.61 12.98
CA GLN A 47 1.23 -1.22 13.28
C GLN A 47 0.05 -0.39 13.83
N GLY A 48 -0.98 -1.02 14.41
CA GLY A 48 -2.15 -0.28 14.91
C GLY A 48 -2.97 0.42 13.81
N ALA A 49 -2.75 0.07 12.53
CA ALA A 49 -3.36 0.75 11.40
C ALA A 49 -4.88 0.53 11.27
N TYR A 50 -5.45 -0.39 12.04
CA TYR A 50 -6.90 -0.48 12.16
C TYR A 50 -7.27 0.21 13.47
N SER A 51 -7.90 1.39 13.38
CA SER A 51 -8.51 2.00 14.56
C SER A 51 -9.40 0.97 15.24
N ILE A 52 -9.26 0.85 16.57
CA ILE A 52 -10.06 -0.04 17.40
C ILE A 52 -11.55 0.22 17.15
N GLU A 53 -11.92 1.49 16.93
CA GLU A 53 -13.28 1.93 16.61
C GLU A 53 -13.81 1.32 15.30
N HIS A 54 -12.96 1.18 14.28
CA HIS A 54 -13.33 0.53 13.02
C HIS A 54 -13.51 -0.97 13.18
N LEU A 55 -12.64 -1.62 13.97
CA LEU A 55 -12.76 -3.05 14.23
C LEU A 55 -13.99 -3.37 15.08
N GLU A 56 -14.28 -2.51 16.06
CA GLU A 56 -15.45 -2.61 16.93
C GLU A 56 -16.74 -2.33 16.15
N SER A 57 -16.78 -1.29 15.32
CA SER A 57 -17.93 -1.01 14.45
C SER A 57 -18.16 -2.11 13.41
N LEU A 58 -17.12 -2.72 12.85
CA LEU A 58 -17.24 -3.90 11.99
C LEU A 58 -17.79 -5.10 12.76
N ASN A 59 -17.29 -5.35 13.98
CA ASN A 59 -17.79 -6.43 14.84
C ASN A 59 -19.26 -6.21 15.22
N LEU A 60 -19.63 -4.98 15.59
CA LEU A 60 -21.01 -4.58 15.85
C LEU A 60 -21.88 -4.74 14.60
N TYR A 61 -21.39 -4.34 13.42
CA TYR A 61 -22.08 -4.55 12.15
C TYR A 61 -22.30 -6.04 11.88
N CYS A 62 -21.28 -6.89 12.04
CA CYS A 62 -21.39 -8.33 11.85
C CYS A 62 -22.34 -9.00 12.85
N LYS A 63 -22.46 -8.49 14.08
CA LYS A 63 -23.39 -9.00 15.10
C LYS A 63 -24.83 -8.55 14.88
N THR A 64 -25.04 -7.33 14.39
CA THR A 64 -26.39 -6.72 14.21
C THR A 64 -27.00 -7.03 12.85
N THR A 65 -26.17 -7.33 11.84
CA THR A 65 -26.61 -7.49 10.46
C THR A 65 -26.60 -8.96 10.03
N SER A 66 -27.58 -9.36 9.19
CA SER A 66 -27.62 -10.70 8.61
C SER A 66 -26.39 -10.99 7.75
N ARG A 67 -25.86 -12.22 7.82
CA ARG A 67 -24.69 -12.65 7.03
C ARG A 67 -24.87 -12.43 5.52
N ARG A 68 -26.11 -12.55 5.02
CA ARG A 68 -26.45 -12.29 3.61
C ARG A 68 -26.20 -10.84 3.21
N ARG A 69 -26.58 -9.88 4.07
CA ARG A 69 -26.35 -8.45 3.81
C ARG A 69 -24.86 -8.12 3.83
N ALA A 70 -24.08 -8.68 4.76
CA ALA A 70 -22.63 -8.48 4.78
C ALA A 70 -21.95 -9.01 3.51
N VAL A 71 -22.28 -10.24 3.08
CA VAL A 71 -21.76 -10.82 1.83
C VAL A 71 -22.18 -10.00 0.61
N LEU A 72 -23.45 -9.57 0.55
CA LEU A 72 -23.95 -8.76 -0.56
C LEU A 72 -23.22 -7.42 -0.65
N VAL A 73 -22.98 -6.73 0.48
CA VAL A 73 -22.20 -5.49 0.50
C VAL A 73 -20.80 -5.71 -0.07
N CYS A 74 -20.10 -6.78 0.33
CA CYS A 74 -18.77 -7.08 -0.21
C CYS A 74 -18.79 -7.35 -1.72
N LEU A 75 -19.80 -8.07 -2.23
CA LEU A 75 -19.93 -8.39 -3.65
C LEU A 75 -20.37 -7.21 -4.51
N LEU A 76 -21.26 -6.35 -3.98
CA LEU A 76 -21.82 -5.22 -4.73
C LEU A 76 -20.89 -4.00 -4.73
N THR A 77 -20.03 -3.84 -3.72
CA THR A 77 -19.05 -2.74 -3.62
C THR A 77 -18.17 -2.58 -4.88
N PRO A 78 -17.59 -3.63 -5.49
CA PRO A 78 -16.77 -3.49 -6.70
C PRO A 78 -17.59 -3.34 -8.00
N VAL A 79 -18.89 -3.65 -8.00
CA VAL A 79 -19.70 -3.70 -9.24
C VAL A 79 -19.71 -2.38 -10.01
N PRO A 80 -19.89 -1.20 -9.39
CA PRO A 80 -19.85 0.07 -10.13
C PRO A 80 -18.51 0.33 -10.81
N ALA A 81 -17.39 -0.04 -10.16
CA ALA A 81 -16.06 0.12 -10.72
C ALA A 81 -15.84 -0.83 -11.91
N LEU A 82 -16.26 -2.09 -11.78
CA LEU A 82 -16.19 -3.10 -12.85
C LEU A 82 -17.07 -2.71 -14.04
N LEU A 83 -18.29 -2.24 -13.79
CA LEU A 83 -19.20 -1.79 -14.85
C LEU A 83 -18.59 -0.60 -15.60
N THR A 84 -18.00 0.36 -14.89
CA THR A 84 -17.32 1.50 -15.52
C THR A 84 -16.14 1.04 -16.39
N ALA A 85 -15.35 0.08 -15.91
CA ALA A 85 -14.24 -0.49 -16.68
C ALA A 85 -14.73 -1.22 -17.95
N LEU A 86 -15.79 -2.03 -17.82
CA LEU A 86 -16.43 -2.73 -18.95
C LEU A 86 -16.99 -1.76 -19.99
N LEU A 87 -17.70 -0.72 -19.55
CA LEU A 87 -18.23 0.32 -20.44
C LEU A 87 -17.11 1.01 -21.23
N MET A 88 -15.96 1.25 -20.60
CA MET A 88 -14.78 1.81 -21.27
C MET A 88 -14.11 0.82 -22.23
N GLU A 89 -14.21 -0.49 -21.97
CA GLU A 89 -13.70 -1.54 -22.87
C GLU A 89 -14.60 -1.81 -24.08
N CYS A 90 -15.90 -1.54 -23.98
CA CYS A 90 -16.84 -1.66 -25.08
C CYS A 90 -16.63 -0.61 -26.20
N LEU A 91 -15.83 0.43 -25.95
CA LEU A 91 -15.53 1.45 -26.95
C LEU A 91 -14.57 0.89 -28.02
N PRO A 92 -14.99 0.83 -29.30
CA PRO A 92 -14.20 0.18 -30.34
C PRO A 92 -12.92 0.96 -30.64
N LEU A 93 -11.79 0.26 -30.63
CA LEU A 93 -10.49 0.79 -31.02
C LEU A 93 -10.20 0.41 -32.47
N ARG A 94 -9.61 1.34 -33.24
CA ARG A 94 -9.12 1.08 -34.59
C ARG A 94 -7.70 0.50 -34.51
N PRO A 95 -7.23 -0.18 -35.57
CA PRO A 95 -5.86 -0.65 -35.59
C PRO A 95 -4.88 0.52 -35.41
N PRO A 96 -3.75 0.31 -34.71
CA PRO A 96 -2.78 1.39 -34.47
C PRO A 96 -2.13 1.94 -35.75
N SER A 97 -2.14 1.18 -36.85
CA SER A 97 -1.64 1.59 -38.17
C SER A 97 -2.35 2.82 -38.72
N ASP A 98 -3.61 3.06 -38.35
CA ASP A 98 -4.41 4.18 -38.86
C ASP A 98 -4.00 5.53 -38.24
N GLY A 99 -3.05 5.50 -37.31
CA GLY A 99 -2.48 6.67 -36.66
C GLY A 99 -3.34 7.24 -35.53
N TRP A 100 -2.79 8.24 -34.85
CA TRP A 100 -3.40 8.82 -33.64
C TRP A 100 -4.69 9.62 -33.91
N ARG A 101 -4.85 10.19 -35.11
CA ARG A 101 -6.04 10.98 -35.48
C ARG A 101 -7.27 10.10 -35.73
N ALA A 102 -7.08 8.97 -36.40
CA ALA A 102 -8.15 8.00 -36.63
C ALA A 102 -8.61 7.33 -35.33
N ASN A 103 -7.71 7.24 -34.35
CA ASN A 103 -7.94 6.65 -33.03
C ASN A 103 -8.47 7.66 -31.99
N TYR A 104 -9.41 8.54 -32.34
CA TYR A 104 -9.98 9.51 -31.39
C TYR A 104 -10.68 8.87 -30.18
N VAL A 105 -11.26 7.68 -30.36
CA VAL A 105 -11.91 6.89 -29.29
C VAL A 105 -10.90 6.47 -28.21
N PHE A 106 -9.66 6.16 -28.59
CA PHE A 106 -8.59 5.86 -27.65
C PHE A 106 -8.33 7.02 -26.69
N TRP A 107 -8.25 8.25 -27.23
CA TRP A 107 -8.02 9.45 -26.43
C TRP A 107 -9.19 9.77 -25.50
N LEU A 108 -10.43 9.55 -25.96
CA LEU A 108 -11.62 9.70 -25.14
C LEU A 108 -11.63 8.70 -23.97
N ARG A 109 -11.28 7.43 -24.24
CA ARG A 109 -11.15 6.40 -23.21
C ARG A 109 -10.05 6.76 -22.21
N LEU A 110 -8.88 7.17 -22.70
CA LEU A 110 -7.76 7.57 -21.84
C LEU A 110 -8.15 8.77 -20.96
N LEU A 111 -8.79 9.79 -21.53
CA LEU A 111 -9.28 10.95 -20.78
C LEU A 111 -10.27 10.55 -19.69
N SER A 112 -11.23 9.68 -20.03
CA SER A 112 -12.28 9.26 -19.09
C SER A 112 -11.71 8.46 -17.92
N VAL A 113 -10.82 7.51 -18.19
CA VAL A 113 -10.13 6.73 -17.14
C VAL A 113 -9.34 7.66 -16.21
N GLN A 114 -8.60 8.60 -16.77
CA GLN A 114 -7.80 9.54 -15.97
C GLN A 114 -8.64 10.53 -15.18
N LEU A 115 -9.78 10.97 -15.73
CA LEU A 115 -10.72 11.81 -15.01
C LEU A 115 -11.30 11.08 -13.80
N THR A 116 -11.74 9.82 -13.97
CA THR A 116 -12.29 9.01 -12.87
C THR A 116 -11.23 8.73 -11.80
N LEU A 117 -10.03 8.28 -12.19
CA LEU A 117 -8.94 8.03 -11.25
C LEU A 117 -8.50 9.31 -10.54
N GLY A 118 -8.34 10.40 -11.29
CA GLY A 118 -8.01 11.72 -10.75
C GLY A 118 -9.04 12.19 -9.73
N PHE A 119 -10.34 12.05 -10.03
CA PHE A 119 -11.40 12.41 -9.08
C PHE A 119 -11.34 11.59 -7.79
N ILE A 120 -11.18 10.27 -7.90
CA ILE A 120 -11.12 9.36 -6.74
C ILE A 120 -9.89 9.69 -5.87
N VAL A 121 -8.71 9.85 -6.47
CA VAL A 121 -7.48 10.15 -5.72
C VAL A 121 -7.58 11.52 -5.06
N ASN A 122 -8.03 12.55 -5.78
CA ASN A 122 -8.21 13.89 -5.22
C ASN A 122 -9.32 13.96 -4.16
N SER A 123 -10.29 13.03 -4.15
CA SER A 123 -11.29 12.95 -3.08
C SER A 123 -10.66 12.63 -1.72
N GLN A 124 -9.50 11.97 -1.71
CA GLN A 124 -8.76 11.68 -0.49
C GLN A 124 -8.10 12.93 0.10
N LEU A 125 -7.90 14.00 -0.68
CA LEU A 125 -7.24 15.23 -0.23
C LEU A 125 -7.87 15.80 1.06
N SER A 126 -9.21 15.85 1.13
CA SER A 126 -9.92 16.31 2.32
C SER A 126 -9.82 15.36 3.52
N ARG A 127 -9.47 14.08 3.32
CA ARG A 127 -9.17 13.15 4.41
C ARG A 127 -7.75 13.32 4.94
N PHE A 128 -6.81 13.73 4.08
CA PHE A 128 -5.41 13.96 4.46
C PHE A 128 -5.18 15.34 5.11
N ILE A 129 -6.04 16.31 4.83
CA ILE A 129 -5.92 17.70 5.31
C ILE A 129 -7.19 18.09 6.09
N PRO A 130 -7.21 17.86 7.42
CA PRO A 130 -8.31 18.30 8.28
C PRO A 130 -8.50 19.82 8.16
N GLY A 131 -9.74 20.27 7.96
CA GLY A 131 -10.08 21.70 7.78
C GLY A 131 -10.08 22.20 6.33
N LEU A 132 -9.58 21.42 5.37
CA LEU A 132 -9.66 21.78 3.94
C LEU A 132 -10.97 21.29 3.30
N ASN A 133 -11.99 22.15 3.33
CA ASN A 133 -13.26 21.91 2.67
C ASN A 133 -13.16 22.11 1.16
N VAL A 134 -12.73 21.06 0.46
CA VAL A 134 -12.67 21.06 -1.02
C VAL A 134 -14.04 20.68 -1.59
N THR A 135 -14.74 21.65 -2.16
CA THR A 135 -16.00 21.43 -2.88
C THR A 135 -15.82 20.45 -4.05
N ILE A 136 -16.85 19.66 -4.37
CA ILE A 136 -16.86 18.73 -5.52
C ILE A 136 -16.45 19.45 -6.82
N ARG A 137 -16.91 20.69 -7.03
CA ARG A 137 -16.52 21.53 -8.19
C ARG A 137 -15.00 21.73 -8.29
N LYS A 138 -14.32 22.01 -7.18
CA LYS A 138 -12.86 22.18 -7.14
C LYS A 138 -12.14 20.86 -7.42
N ARG A 139 -12.64 19.74 -6.87
CA ARG A 139 -12.09 18.40 -7.15
C ARG A 139 -12.21 18.03 -8.63
N MET A 140 -13.37 18.30 -9.21
CA MET A 140 -13.62 18.09 -10.65
C MET A 140 -12.73 18.98 -11.51
N ALA A 141 -12.54 20.26 -11.14
CA ALA A 141 -11.63 21.16 -11.85
C ALA A 141 -10.18 20.64 -11.84
N ILE A 142 -9.67 20.20 -10.68
CA ILE A 142 -8.33 19.62 -10.56
C ILE A 142 -8.20 18.36 -11.42
N ALA A 143 -9.15 17.43 -11.31
CA ALA A 143 -9.13 16.18 -12.06
C ALA A 143 -9.24 16.40 -13.57
N ALA A 144 -10.13 17.28 -14.02
CA ALA A 144 -10.31 17.61 -15.43
C ALA A 144 -9.06 18.29 -16.00
N GLY A 145 -8.53 19.30 -15.32
CA GLY A 145 -7.32 20.00 -15.75
C GLY A 145 -6.11 19.07 -15.84
N ALA A 146 -5.88 18.22 -14.83
CA ALA A 146 -4.75 17.31 -14.84
C ALA A 146 -4.88 16.24 -15.96
N SER A 147 -6.10 15.74 -16.17
CA SER A 147 -6.37 14.71 -17.19
C SER A 147 -6.26 15.26 -18.61
N THR A 148 -6.78 16.45 -18.87
CA THR A 148 -6.67 17.08 -20.19
C THR A 148 -5.23 17.46 -20.52
N SER A 149 -4.47 18.01 -19.57
CA SER A 149 -3.04 18.30 -19.76
C SER A 149 -2.23 17.03 -20.03
N PHE A 150 -2.51 15.94 -19.31
CA PHE A 150 -1.86 14.65 -19.53
C PHE A 150 -2.17 14.07 -20.93
N VAL A 151 -3.45 14.03 -21.32
CA VAL A 151 -3.86 13.54 -22.65
C VAL A 151 -3.29 14.42 -23.75
N GLY A 152 -3.29 15.74 -23.58
CA GLY A 152 -2.66 16.69 -24.50
C GLY A 152 -1.16 16.42 -24.69
N THR A 153 -0.45 16.12 -23.60
CA THR A 153 0.98 15.73 -23.68
C THR A 153 1.17 14.43 -24.45
N CYS A 154 0.29 13.45 -24.23
CA CYS A 154 0.32 12.18 -24.98
C CYS A 154 -0.01 12.37 -26.47
N LEU A 155 -0.92 13.28 -26.81
CA LEU A 155 -1.24 13.65 -28.19
C LEU A 155 -0.05 14.29 -28.89
N ILE A 156 0.63 15.23 -28.23
CA ILE A 156 1.86 15.85 -28.75
C ILE A 156 2.94 14.77 -28.95
N ALA A 157 3.15 13.89 -27.97
CA ALA A 157 4.08 12.78 -28.08
C ALA A 157 3.72 11.82 -29.23
N ALA A 158 2.43 11.51 -29.42
CA ALA A 158 1.96 10.67 -30.53
C ALA A 158 2.20 11.31 -31.89
N SER A 159 2.10 12.64 -31.97
CA SER A 159 2.40 13.38 -33.21
C SER A 159 3.89 13.44 -33.53
N ALA A 160 4.77 13.45 -32.51
CA ALA A 160 6.22 13.56 -32.68
C ALA A 160 6.92 12.20 -32.84
N VAL A 161 6.52 11.20 -32.05
CA VAL A 161 7.18 9.88 -31.96
C VAL A 161 6.42 8.81 -32.77
N GLY A 162 5.13 9.03 -33.03
CA GLY A 162 4.26 8.06 -33.68
C GLY A 162 3.28 7.37 -32.71
N PHE A 163 2.29 6.68 -33.29
CA PHE A 163 1.22 5.99 -32.56
C PHE A 163 1.35 4.47 -32.72
N PRO A 164 1.24 3.69 -31.62
CA PRO A 164 1.02 4.11 -30.23
C PRO A 164 2.30 4.68 -29.60
N VAL A 165 2.15 5.61 -28.66
CA VAL A 165 3.29 6.24 -27.98
C VAL A 165 4.12 5.18 -27.24
N PRO A 166 5.42 5.01 -27.57
CA PRO A 166 6.27 4.04 -26.89
C PRO A 166 6.33 4.33 -25.39
N LEU A 167 6.21 3.27 -24.57
CA LEU A 167 6.35 3.36 -23.11
C LEU A 167 5.39 4.39 -22.45
N MET A 168 4.26 4.71 -23.07
CA MET A 168 3.29 5.70 -22.56
C MET A 168 2.93 5.46 -21.10
N MET A 169 2.63 4.20 -20.73
CA MET A 169 2.26 3.81 -19.37
C MET A 169 3.41 3.94 -18.37
N GLN A 170 4.65 3.83 -18.84
CA GLN A 170 5.85 3.91 -18.00
C GLN A 170 6.18 5.35 -17.63
N PHE A 171 6.03 6.26 -18.60
CA PHE A 171 6.29 7.67 -18.40
C PHE A 171 5.08 8.43 -17.88
N ALA A 172 3.86 7.91 -18.01
CA ALA A 172 2.62 8.54 -17.55
C ALA A 172 2.64 9.07 -16.10
N PRO A 173 3.25 8.41 -15.10
CA PRO A 173 3.30 8.92 -13.74
C PRO A 173 3.94 10.30 -13.60
N ILE A 174 4.92 10.63 -14.45
CA ILE A 174 5.65 11.90 -14.42
C ILE A 174 4.74 13.10 -14.78
N PRO A 175 4.14 13.17 -15.99
CA PRO A 175 3.23 14.26 -16.33
C PRO A 175 1.99 14.25 -15.45
N ILE A 176 1.44 13.10 -15.05
CA ILE A 176 0.30 13.04 -14.11
C ILE A 176 0.68 13.71 -12.79
N GLY A 177 1.86 13.41 -12.25
CA GLY A 177 2.38 14.02 -11.02
C GLY A 177 2.48 15.55 -11.15
N ILE A 178 3.16 16.02 -12.20
CA ILE A 178 3.39 17.45 -12.46
C ILE A 178 2.05 18.18 -12.64
N PHE A 179 1.18 17.71 -13.54
CA PHE A 179 -0.08 18.40 -13.82
C PHE A 179 -1.05 18.35 -12.65
N THR A 180 -1.08 17.27 -11.88
CA THR A 180 -1.94 17.19 -10.69
C THR A 180 -1.47 18.17 -9.62
N SER A 181 -0.17 18.23 -9.31
CA SER A 181 0.37 19.20 -8.35
C SER A 181 0.16 20.65 -8.82
N LEU A 182 0.36 20.92 -10.11
CA LEU A 182 0.10 22.24 -10.71
C LEU A 182 -1.38 22.63 -10.58
N MET A 183 -2.30 21.72 -10.91
CA MET A 183 -3.74 21.99 -10.84
C MET A 183 -4.24 22.15 -9.40
N ILE A 184 -3.68 21.40 -8.44
CA ILE A 184 -3.95 21.61 -7.00
C ILE A 184 -3.52 23.03 -6.60
N PHE A 185 -2.32 23.46 -7.00
CA PHE A 185 -1.83 24.82 -6.74
C PHE A 185 -2.72 25.89 -7.39
N LEU A 186 -3.15 25.70 -8.64
CA LEU A 186 -3.99 26.66 -9.35
C LEU A 186 -5.40 26.78 -8.74
N VAL A 187 -6.02 25.68 -8.33
CA VAL A 187 -7.42 25.65 -7.85
C VAL A 187 -7.55 25.98 -6.36
N LEU A 188 -6.58 25.57 -5.54
CA LEU A 188 -6.60 25.77 -4.08
C LEU A 188 -5.69 26.92 -3.64
N GLY A 189 -4.84 27.43 -4.54
CA GLY A 189 -3.94 28.55 -4.30
C GLY A 189 -2.67 28.16 -3.54
N SER A 190 -1.94 29.19 -3.11
CA SER A 190 -0.71 29.06 -2.32
C SER A 190 -0.96 28.54 -0.90
N VAL A 191 -2.21 28.39 -0.45
CA VAL A 191 -2.54 28.01 0.94
C VAL A 191 -1.98 26.65 1.35
N LEU A 192 -1.73 25.73 0.40
CA LEU A 192 -1.09 24.44 0.66
C LEU A 192 0.45 24.47 0.60
N TYR A 193 1.04 25.51 0.00
CA TYR A 193 2.46 25.58 -0.34
C TYR A 193 3.21 26.75 0.33
N ALA A 194 2.49 27.71 0.92
CA ALA A 194 3.06 28.82 1.65
C ALA A 194 3.83 28.34 2.90
N LYS A 195 4.99 28.96 3.17
CA LYS A 195 5.85 28.55 4.28
C LYS A 195 5.18 28.67 5.64
N ASP A 196 4.31 29.67 5.80
CA ASP A 196 3.63 30.01 7.06
C ASP A 196 2.27 29.32 7.22
N SER A 197 1.89 28.44 6.27
CA SER A 197 0.58 27.79 6.32
C SER A 197 0.57 26.62 7.31
N PRO A 198 -0.42 26.56 8.23
CA PRO A 198 -0.59 25.40 9.12
C PRO A 198 -0.97 24.12 8.37
N LEU A 199 -1.43 24.23 7.11
CA LEU A 199 -1.86 23.09 6.28
C LEU A 199 -0.70 22.43 5.52
N ARG A 200 0.47 23.07 5.47
CA ARG A 200 1.63 22.58 4.70
C ARG A 200 2.12 21.19 5.12
N PRO A 201 2.25 20.85 6.43
CA PRO A 201 2.66 19.50 6.83
C PRO A 201 1.68 18.42 6.34
N HIS A 202 0.38 18.73 6.30
CA HIS A 202 -0.66 17.85 5.78
C HIS A 202 -0.62 17.74 4.25
N ALA A 203 -0.34 18.84 3.56
CA ALA A 203 -0.16 18.87 2.10
C ALA A 203 1.07 18.09 1.65
N ASP A 204 2.21 18.27 2.32
CA ASP A 204 3.46 17.52 2.05
C ASP A 204 3.26 16.02 2.22
N ARG A 205 2.41 15.64 3.18
CA ARG A 205 2.05 14.26 3.43
C ARG A 205 1.18 13.66 2.33
N TYR A 206 0.18 14.40 1.88
CA TYR A 206 -0.60 14.02 0.71
C TYR A 206 0.28 13.89 -0.53
N ASN A 207 1.23 14.82 -0.73
CA ASN A 207 2.17 14.76 -1.86
C ASN A 207 3.09 13.53 -1.78
N ARG A 208 3.64 13.19 -0.60
CA ARG A 208 4.42 11.95 -0.42
C ARG A 208 3.59 10.71 -0.72
N PHE A 209 2.35 10.67 -0.23
CA PHE A 209 1.40 9.62 -0.54
C PHE A 209 1.18 9.50 -2.06
N PHE A 210 0.81 10.61 -2.71
CA PHE A 210 0.50 10.67 -4.14
C PHE A 210 1.70 10.25 -5.00
N LEU A 211 2.90 10.74 -4.69
CA LEU A 211 4.14 10.32 -5.34
C LEU A 211 4.41 8.82 -5.15
N SER A 212 4.10 8.28 -3.98
CA SER A 212 4.28 6.84 -3.71
C SER A 212 3.31 6.00 -4.54
N PHE A 213 2.06 6.44 -4.65
CA PHE A 213 1.05 5.81 -5.50
C PHE A 213 1.47 5.83 -6.98
N LEU A 214 1.91 6.99 -7.48
CA LEU A 214 2.39 7.14 -8.86
C LEU A 214 3.60 6.25 -9.14
N THR A 215 4.55 6.15 -8.21
CA THR A 215 5.73 5.29 -8.32
C THR A 215 5.34 3.82 -8.42
N LEU A 216 4.37 3.38 -7.59
CA LEU A 216 3.84 2.02 -7.66
C LEU A 216 3.23 1.75 -9.03
N CYS A 217 2.31 2.60 -9.49
CA CYS A 217 1.69 2.50 -10.81
C CYS A 217 2.72 2.42 -11.94
N GLY A 218 3.78 3.23 -11.87
CA GLY A 218 4.86 3.21 -12.85
C GLY A 218 5.75 1.97 -12.79
N THR A 219 5.91 1.32 -11.65
CA THR A 219 6.86 0.20 -11.55
C THR A 219 6.27 -1.12 -12.05
N PHE A 220 4.94 -1.30 -11.98
CA PHE A 220 4.30 -2.55 -12.44
C PHE A 220 4.52 -2.84 -13.93
N PRO A 221 4.40 -1.87 -14.86
CA PRO A 221 4.71 -2.11 -16.27
C PRO A 221 6.18 -2.48 -16.52
N VAL A 222 7.15 -1.88 -15.80
CA VAL A 222 8.58 -2.29 -15.86
C VAL A 222 8.72 -3.76 -15.50
N TYR A 223 8.09 -4.16 -14.40
CA TYR A 223 8.19 -5.52 -13.91
C TYR A 223 7.55 -6.53 -14.89
N LYS A 224 6.47 -6.14 -15.58
CA LYS A 224 5.88 -6.93 -16.68
C LYS A 224 6.83 -7.10 -17.85
N LEU A 225 7.44 -6.00 -18.32
CA LEU A 225 8.41 -6.06 -19.40
C LEU A 225 9.58 -6.97 -19.02
N LEU A 226 10.09 -6.87 -17.79
CA LEU A 226 11.15 -7.72 -17.28
C LEU A 226 10.71 -9.20 -17.25
N PHE A 227 9.50 -9.49 -16.80
CA PHE A 227 8.94 -10.86 -16.77
C PHE A 227 8.86 -11.48 -18.17
N GLU A 228 8.45 -10.71 -19.17
CA GLU A 228 8.35 -11.18 -20.56
C GLU A 228 9.72 -11.52 -21.17
N HIS A 229 10.78 -10.82 -20.76
CA HIS A 229 12.15 -11.07 -21.22
C HIS A 229 12.83 -12.25 -20.52
N ILE A 230 12.30 -12.73 -19.39
CA ILE A 230 12.90 -13.86 -18.66
C ILE A 230 12.63 -15.20 -19.39
N PRO A 231 13.68 -16.01 -19.65
CA PRO A 231 13.53 -17.34 -20.27
C PRO A 231 12.61 -18.25 -19.46
N VAL A 232 11.85 -19.11 -20.14
CA VAL A 232 10.78 -19.93 -19.54
C VAL A 232 11.26 -20.77 -18.34
N GLY A 233 12.49 -21.28 -18.38
CA GLY A 233 13.10 -22.06 -17.29
C GLY A 233 13.33 -21.27 -15.99
N PHE A 234 13.44 -19.94 -16.06
CA PHE A 234 13.69 -19.08 -14.89
C PHE A 234 12.46 -18.27 -14.46
N ARG A 235 11.31 -18.42 -15.13
CA ARG A 235 10.08 -17.69 -14.78
C ARG A 235 9.58 -18.00 -13.36
N GLY A 236 9.90 -19.17 -12.82
CA GLY A 236 9.64 -19.51 -11.41
C GLY A 236 10.33 -18.56 -10.42
N VAL A 237 11.53 -18.04 -10.75
CA VAL A 237 12.25 -17.06 -9.91
C VAL A 237 11.50 -15.75 -9.84
N ALA A 238 10.90 -15.30 -10.94
CA ALA A 238 10.08 -14.09 -10.94
C ALA A 238 8.83 -14.23 -10.05
N VAL A 239 8.23 -15.43 -9.97
CA VAL A 239 7.12 -15.70 -9.03
C VAL A 239 7.56 -15.50 -7.57
N VAL A 240 8.81 -15.84 -7.24
CA VAL A 240 9.38 -15.67 -5.89
C VAL A 240 9.80 -14.22 -5.61
N ILE A 241 10.19 -13.46 -6.64
CA ILE A 241 10.51 -12.03 -6.52
C ILE A 241 9.26 -11.20 -6.21
N LEU A 242 8.08 -11.63 -6.66
CA LEU A 242 6.82 -10.91 -6.45
C LEU A 242 6.46 -10.66 -4.97
N PRO A 243 6.52 -11.66 -4.07
CA PRO A 243 6.36 -11.43 -2.63
C PRO A 243 7.35 -10.40 -2.07
N ILE A 244 8.60 -10.42 -2.53
CA ILE A 244 9.65 -9.49 -2.10
C ILE A 244 9.33 -8.06 -2.56
N TRP A 245 8.93 -7.92 -3.83
CA TRP A 245 8.48 -6.65 -4.40
C TRP A 245 7.25 -6.12 -3.66
N LYS A 246 6.24 -6.96 -3.46
CA LYS A 246 5.01 -6.62 -2.74
C LYS A 246 5.33 -6.16 -1.32
N PHE A 247 6.27 -6.81 -0.65
CA PHE A 247 6.74 -6.41 0.67
C PHE A 247 7.43 -5.04 0.67
N ALA A 248 8.33 -4.80 -0.30
CA ALA A 248 8.99 -3.50 -0.46
C ALA A 248 7.98 -2.38 -0.73
N ALA A 249 6.99 -2.65 -1.60
CA ALA A 249 5.89 -1.75 -1.91
C ALA A 249 5.04 -1.41 -0.69
N LYS A 250 4.62 -2.41 0.12
CA LYS A 250 3.88 -2.18 1.37
C LYS A 250 4.67 -1.27 2.32
N ARG A 251 5.96 -1.56 2.51
CA ARG A 251 6.84 -0.75 3.36
C ARG A 251 6.97 0.69 2.87
N PHE A 252 7.12 0.89 1.57
CA PHE A 252 7.22 2.20 0.96
C PHE A 252 5.93 3.01 1.17
N THR A 253 4.76 2.42 0.93
CA THR A 253 3.46 3.08 1.15
C THR A 253 3.23 3.44 2.61
N VAL A 254 3.54 2.52 3.55
CA VAL A 254 3.42 2.77 5.00
C VAL A 254 4.32 3.93 5.43
N SER A 255 5.56 3.94 4.96
CA SER A 255 6.52 5.01 5.28
C SER A 255 6.02 6.38 4.82
N SER A 256 5.37 6.44 3.67
CA SER A 256 4.84 7.69 3.10
C SER A 256 3.59 8.21 3.80
N THR A 257 2.83 7.31 4.45
CA THR A 257 1.54 7.63 5.08
C THR A 257 1.60 7.64 6.63
N ARG A 258 2.77 7.43 7.25
CA ARG A 258 3.00 7.37 8.71
C ARG A 258 2.22 8.44 9.51
N ASN A 259 1.40 8.03 10.50
CA ASN A 259 0.47 8.80 11.38
C ASN A 259 -0.99 8.98 10.86
N LEU A 260 -1.45 8.17 9.90
CA LEU A 260 -2.80 8.22 9.28
C LEU A 260 -3.31 6.79 9.32
N GLU A 261 -3.48 6.31 10.55
CA GLU A 261 -3.72 4.91 10.85
C GLU A 261 -4.96 4.43 10.08
N ASP A 262 -6.07 5.20 10.10
CA ASP A 262 -7.32 4.81 9.43
C ASP A 262 -7.28 4.68 7.90
N VAL A 263 -6.48 5.49 7.21
CA VAL A 263 -6.46 5.53 5.73
C VAL A 263 -5.39 4.59 5.17
N MET A 264 -4.40 4.22 5.99
CA MET A 264 -3.25 3.41 5.57
C MET A 264 -3.63 2.00 5.08
N PRO A 265 -4.51 1.23 5.75
CA PRO A 265 -4.92 -0.10 5.26
C PRO A 265 -5.66 -0.03 3.92
N LEU A 266 -6.61 0.90 3.79
CA LEU A 266 -7.33 1.13 2.54
C LEU A 266 -6.35 1.43 1.41
N LEU A 267 -5.35 2.25 1.70
CA LEU A 267 -4.39 2.66 0.72
C LEU A 267 -3.46 1.52 0.27
N VAL A 268 -2.94 0.75 1.22
CA VAL A 268 -2.07 -0.39 0.92
C VAL A 268 -2.85 -1.44 0.14
N ALA A 269 -4.11 -1.70 0.51
CA ALA A 269 -4.98 -2.62 -0.21
C ALA A 269 -5.21 -2.16 -1.66
N LEU A 270 -5.55 -0.88 -1.87
CA LEU A 270 -5.86 -0.34 -3.20
C LEU A 270 -4.64 -0.15 -4.08
N SER A 271 -3.47 0.14 -3.51
CA SER A 271 -2.26 0.43 -4.29
C SER A 271 -1.41 -0.81 -4.49
N VAL A 272 -1.10 -1.53 -3.41
CA VAL A 272 -0.11 -2.61 -3.44
C VAL A 272 -0.79 -3.95 -3.69
N ASP A 273 -1.84 -4.28 -2.93
CA ASP A 273 -2.51 -5.58 -3.06
C ASP A 273 -3.29 -5.69 -4.38
N PHE A 274 -4.02 -4.64 -4.77
CA PHE A 274 -4.74 -4.62 -6.04
C PHE A 274 -3.80 -4.69 -7.25
N MET A 275 -2.76 -3.86 -7.30
CA MET A 275 -1.84 -3.84 -8.45
C MET A 275 -1.00 -5.11 -8.55
N SER A 276 -0.57 -5.69 -7.42
CA SER A 276 0.12 -6.99 -7.43
C SER A 276 -0.81 -8.12 -7.90
N THR A 277 -2.09 -8.08 -7.55
CA THR A 277 -3.09 -9.05 -8.04
C THR A 277 -3.33 -8.90 -9.54
N LEU A 278 -3.48 -7.66 -10.04
CA LEU A 278 -3.58 -7.39 -11.47
C LEU A 278 -2.34 -7.87 -12.23
N PHE A 279 -1.16 -7.67 -11.66
CA PHE A 279 0.08 -8.14 -12.23
C PHE A 279 0.12 -9.67 -12.34
N ILE A 280 -0.22 -10.38 -11.26
CA ILE A 280 -0.30 -11.85 -11.26
C ILE A 280 -1.28 -12.31 -12.35
N SER A 281 -2.45 -11.66 -12.46
CA SER A 281 -3.43 -11.94 -13.52
C SER A 281 -2.84 -11.77 -14.93
N ALA A 282 -2.13 -10.66 -15.18
CA ALA A 282 -1.47 -10.41 -16.46
C ALA A 282 -0.35 -11.42 -16.78
N CYS A 283 0.38 -11.91 -15.76
CA CYS A 283 1.39 -12.94 -15.95
C CYS A 283 0.79 -14.31 -16.21
N MET A 284 -0.30 -14.66 -15.50
CA MET A 284 -1.04 -15.89 -15.75
C MET A 284 -1.61 -15.92 -17.17
N SER A 285 -2.15 -14.80 -17.66
CA SER A 285 -2.69 -14.73 -19.03
C SER A 285 -1.60 -14.78 -20.11
N ALA A 286 -0.41 -14.23 -19.85
CA ALA A 286 0.74 -14.33 -20.75
C ALA A 286 1.43 -15.70 -20.73
N THR A 287 1.22 -16.49 -19.68
CA THR A 287 1.91 -17.78 -19.47
C THR A 287 1.08 -18.93 -20.03
N ARG A 288 1.62 -19.65 -21.03
CA ARG A 288 0.97 -20.85 -21.61
C ARG A 288 1.09 -22.13 -20.74
N SER A 289 1.67 -22.04 -19.54
CA SER A 289 1.97 -23.19 -18.68
C SER A 289 1.02 -23.26 -17.48
N VAL A 290 0.27 -24.37 -17.40
CA VAL A 290 -0.66 -24.66 -16.29
C VAL A 290 0.09 -24.75 -14.95
N SER A 291 1.29 -25.34 -14.93
CA SER A 291 2.09 -25.49 -13.71
C SER A 291 2.50 -24.15 -13.10
N LEU A 292 2.85 -23.16 -13.93
CA LEU A 292 3.18 -21.82 -13.46
C LEU A 292 1.94 -21.10 -12.91
N THR A 293 0.79 -21.25 -13.56
CA THR A 293 -0.49 -20.71 -13.07
C THR A 293 -0.88 -21.32 -11.71
N LEU A 294 -0.77 -22.63 -11.55
CA LEU A 294 -1.00 -23.30 -10.26
C LEU A 294 -0.05 -22.80 -9.18
N LEU A 295 1.23 -22.58 -9.52
CA LEU A 295 2.20 -22.02 -8.59
C LEU A 295 1.83 -20.59 -8.15
N PHE A 296 1.42 -19.72 -9.08
CA PHE A 296 0.93 -18.37 -8.75
C PHE A 296 -0.25 -18.41 -7.78
N ILE A 297 -1.22 -19.29 -8.03
CA ILE A 297 -2.40 -19.47 -7.17
C ILE A 297 -1.97 -19.95 -5.78
N ALA A 298 -1.12 -20.97 -5.70
CA ALA A 298 -0.66 -21.53 -4.44
C ALA A 298 0.10 -20.50 -3.58
N VAL A 299 1.02 -19.75 -4.20
CA VAL A 299 1.78 -18.68 -3.52
C VAL A 299 0.84 -17.57 -3.02
N ASN A 300 -0.14 -17.16 -3.83
CA ASN A 300 -1.10 -16.13 -3.43
C ASN A 300 -1.97 -16.57 -2.25
N ILE A 301 -2.50 -17.81 -2.29
CA ILE A 301 -3.29 -18.38 -1.18
C ILE A 301 -2.43 -18.46 0.09
N LEU A 302 -1.20 -18.96 -0.02
CA LEU A 302 -0.29 -19.05 1.12
C LEU A 302 -0.01 -17.68 1.72
N GLN A 303 0.24 -16.68 0.88
CA GLN A 303 0.45 -15.30 1.33
C GLN A 303 -0.78 -14.74 2.05
N SER A 304 -1.98 -14.89 1.47
CA SER A 304 -3.23 -14.44 2.11
C SER A 304 -3.49 -15.15 3.43
N LEU A 305 -3.17 -16.44 3.55
CA LEU A 305 -3.30 -17.19 4.80
C LEU A 305 -2.34 -16.70 5.88
N VAL A 306 -1.10 -16.37 5.51
CA VAL A 306 -0.11 -15.80 6.45
C VAL A 306 -0.55 -14.42 6.93
N GLU A 307 -1.00 -13.55 6.02
CA GLU A 307 -1.54 -12.23 6.33
C GLU A 307 -2.76 -12.36 7.29
N PHE A 308 -3.71 -13.24 6.95
CA PHE A 308 -4.89 -13.48 7.79
C PHE A 308 -4.54 -14.01 9.20
N ARG A 309 -3.61 -14.96 9.30
CA ARG A 309 -3.20 -15.50 10.61
C ARG A 309 -2.57 -14.44 11.50
N ALA A 310 -1.77 -13.56 10.91
CA ALA A 310 -1.14 -12.46 11.62
C ALA A 310 -2.15 -11.38 12.04
N MET A 311 -3.13 -11.02 11.18
CA MET A 311 -4.27 -10.19 11.61
C MET A 311 -4.96 -10.77 12.84
N ARG A 312 -5.26 -12.07 12.80
CA ARG A 312 -5.95 -12.75 13.89
C ARG A 312 -5.12 -12.78 15.18
N ALA A 313 -3.80 -12.95 15.06
CA ALA A 313 -2.90 -12.93 16.20
C ALA A 313 -2.84 -11.52 16.83
N ASN A 314 -2.69 -10.48 16.02
CA ASN A 314 -2.62 -9.10 16.50
C ASN A 314 -3.94 -8.65 17.12
N GLY A 315 -5.07 -8.98 16.49
CA GLY A 315 -6.40 -8.68 17.02
C GLY A 315 -6.57 -9.21 18.45
N LYS A 316 -6.19 -10.46 18.72
CA LYS A 316 -6.26 -11.05 20.06
C LYS A 316 -5.45 -10.26 21.10
N THR A 317 -4.23 -9.84 20.74
CA THR A 317 -3.35 -9.07 21.63
C THR A 317 -3.94 -7.71 22.02
N TYR A 318 -4.60 -7.03 21.08
CA TYR A 318 -5.27 -5.77 21.34
C TYR A 318 -6.48 -5.95 22.26
N TRP A 319 -7.34 -6.95 22.00
CA TRP A 319 -8.49 -7.25 22.86
C TRP A 319 -8.08 -7.53 24.31
N THR A 320 -7.05 -8.36 24.52
CA THR A 320 -6.53 -8.63 25.88
C THR A 320 -5.94 -7.39 26.55
N SER A 321 -5.32 -6.48 25.79
CA SER A 321 -4.72 -5.25 26.34
C SER A 321 -5.80 -4.23 26.75
N ASP A 322 -6.85 -4.08 25.94
CA ASP A 322 -8.00 -3.20 26.24
C ASP A 322 -8.80 -3.71 27.44
N GLU A 323 -9.04 -5.01 27.53
CA GLU A 323 -9.73 -5.64 28.66
C GLU A 323 -8.93 -5.48 29.97
N THR A 324 -7.60 -5.58 29.90
CA THR A 324 -6.71 -5.30 31.03
C THR A 324 -6.76 -3.83 31.44
N LEU A 325 -6.80 -2.89 30.49
CA LEU A 325 -6.91 -1.45 30.76
C LEU A 325 -8.28 -1.09 31.38
N LYS A 326 -9.37 -1.69 30.89
CA LYS A 326 -10.72 -1.53 31.47
C LYS A 326 -10.77 -2.05 32.91
N HIS A 327 -10.23 -3.23 33.18
CA HIS A 327 -10.15 -3.76 34.54
C HIS A 327 -9.25 -2.94 35.48
N LEU A 328 -8.16 -2.35 34.97
CA LEU A 328 -7.31 -1.44 35.74
C LEU A 328 -7.99 -0.09 36.01
N SER A 329 -8.80 0.41 35.07
CA SER A 329 -9.62 1.62 35.22
C SER A 329 -10.74 1.42 36.25
N GLU A 330 -11.39 0.25 36.26
CA GLU A 330 -12.42 -0.11 37.23
C GLU A 330 -11.85 -0.33 38.65
N ARG A 331 -10.62 -0.83 38.77
CA ARG A 331 -9.93 -0.97 40.06
C ARG A 331 -9.45 0.34 40.70
N ASN A 332 -9.33 1.43 39.93
CA ASN A 332 -8.79 2.69 40.45
C ASN A 332 -9.60 3.92 39.97
N PRO A 333 -10.78 4.16 40.57
CA PRO A 333 -11.68 5.25 40.16
C PRO A 333 -11.11 6.67 40.38
N ALA A 334 -10.00 6.82 41.10
CA ALA A 334 -9.42 8.12 41.44
C ALA A 334 -8.67 8.83 40.29
N ARG A 335 -8.44 8.17 39.14
CA ARG A 335 -7.75 8.77 37.97
C ARG A 335 -8.67 9.42 36.93
N ARG A 336 -9.98 9.47 37.17
CA ARG A 336 -10.97 9.94 36.20
C ARG A 336 -11.00 11.48 36.02
N THR A 337 -10.17 12.24 36.74
CA THR A 337 -10.27 13.72 36.85
C THR A 337 -9.11 14.53 36.27
N LEU A 338 -8.15 13.93 35.56
CA LEU A 338 -7.09 14.71 34.90
C LEU A 338 -7.39 14.89 33.40
N PRO A 339 -7.67 16.13 32.93
CA PRO A 339 -7.90 16.41 31.53
C PRO A 339 -6.58 16.26 30.76
N ILE A 340 -6.62 15.48 29.68
CA ILE A 340 -5.54 15.40 28.71
C ILE A 340 -5.73 16.61 27.77
N TYR A 341 -4.82 17.59 27.86
CA TYR A 341 -4.61 18.63 26.86
C TYR A 341 -3.62 18.16 25.79
#